data_AF-A0A086MQ08-F1
#
_entry.id   AF-A0A086MQ08-F1
#
_cell.length_a   1.000
_cell.length_b   1.000
_cell.length_c   1.000
_cell.angle_alpha   90.00
_cell.angle_beta   90.00
_cell.angle_gamma   90.00
#
_symmetry.space_group_name_H-M   'P 1'
#
loop_
_entity.id
_entity.type
_entity.pdbx_description
1 polymer ?
#
loop_
_entity_poly.entity_id
_entity_poly.type
_entity_poly.pdbx_seq_one_letter_code
_entity_poly.pdbx_strand_id
1 'polypeptide(L)'
;MNGDRIAGVIWFVFGTAVFYGSWTMDRLASQNINPLTAPGLLPGLLGLGMMVMALVLISRREIGRAASAIGVAPTEEAGTNWKRLLASWALCIAFAGILLGRGLPFWLLAAGFVFVHILVLEDRHRIEGRSFLRRSIEAALIATATSAAVTYLFQNLFLIRLP
;
A
#
# COMPACT_ATOMS: atom_id res chain seq x y z
N MET A 1 13.49 -21.59 -3.93
CA MET A 1 12.95 -20.22 -4.09
C MET A 1 11.85 -20.14 -5.19
N ASN A 2 10.89 -21.07 -5.20
CA ASN A 2 9.71 -21.02 -6.10
C ASN A 2 8.56 -20.18 -5.52
N GLY A 3 8.67 -19.78 -4.24
CA GLY A 3 7.63 -19.09 -3.48
C GLY A 3 7.19 -17.77 -4.11
N ASP A 4 8.12 -16.87 -4.47
CA ASP A 4 7.79 -15.56 -5.04
C ASP A 4 6.99 -15.67 -6.36
N ARG A 5 7.33 -16.65 -7.21
CA ARG A 5 6.60 -16.90 -8.46
C ARG A 5 5.22 -17.48 -8.21
N ILE A 6 5.09 -18.46 -7.32
CA ILE A 6 3.79 -19.05 -6.96
C ILE A 6 2.89 -17.99 -6.33
N ALA A 7 3.42 -17.22 -5.37
CA ALA A 7 2.71 -16.11 -4.73
C ALA A 7 2.32 -15.05 -5.77
N GLY A 8 3.23 -14.69 -6.69
CA GLY A 8 2.95 -13.78 -7.79
C GLY A 8 1.79 -14.29 -8.67
N VAL A 9 1.78 -15.55 -9.09
CA VAL A 9 0.68 -16.12 -9.88
C VAL A 9 -0.64 -16.08 -9.10
N ILE A 10 -0.63 -16.46 -7.82
CA ILE A 10 -1.82 -16.42 -6.96
C ILE A 10 -2.37 -14.99 -6.87
N TRP A 11 -1.50 -14.02 -6.58
CA TRP A 11 -1.89 -12.61 -6.49
C TRP A 11 -2.33 -12.01 -7.82
N PHE A 12 -1.77 -12.47 -8.93
CA PHE A 12 -2.20 -12.07 -10.27
C PHE A 12 -3.63 -12.54 -10.53
N VAL A 13 -3.91 -13.84 -10.32
CA VAL A 13 -5.25 -14.41 -10.49
C VAL A 13 -6.27 -13.71 -9.59
N PHE A 14 -5.91 -13.48 -8.33
CA PHE A 14 -6.78 -12.77 -7.38
C PHE A 14 -7.02 -11.31 -7.82
N GLY A 15 -5.98 -10.59 -8.24
CA GLY A 15 -6.10 -9.23 -8.77
C GLY A 15 -6.97 -9.16 -10.02
N THR A 16 -6.84 -10.13 -10.93
CA THR A 16 -7.72 -10.27 -12.10
C THR A 16 -9.18 -10.51 -11.70
N ALA A 17 -9.44 -11.37 -10.72
CA ALA A 17 -10.80 -11.62 -10.22
C ALA A 17 -11.42 -10.35 -9.62
N VAL A 18 -10.66 -9.59 -8.82
CA VAL A 18 -11.10 -8.30 -8.26
C VAL A 18 -11.39 -7.28 -9.36
N PHE A 19 -10.48 -7.14 -10.33
CA PHE A 19 -10.66 -6.22 -11.46
C PHE A 19 -11.88 -6.57 -12.30
N TYR A 20 -12.07 -7.86 -12.60
CA TYR A 20 -13.23 -8.36 -13.33
C TYR A 20 -14.53 -8.09 -12.57
N GLY A 21 -14.58 -8.39 -11.27
CA GLY A 21 -15.73 -8.07 -10.43
C GLY A 21 -16.07 -6.58 -10.46
N SER A 22 -15.05 -5.72 -10.38
CA SER A 22 -15.21 -4.26 -10.53
C SER A 22 -15.74 -3.86 -11.92
N TRP A 23 -15.30 -4.54 -12.98
CA TRP A 23 -15.72 -4.25 -14.35
C TRP A 23 -17.19 -4.62 -14.58
N THR A 24 -17.66 -5.69 -13.94
CA THR A 24 -19.07 -6.13 -14.03
C THR A 24 -20.05 -5.26 -13.24
N MET A 25 -19.55 -4.38 -12.36
CA MET A 25 -20.41 -3.46 -11.62
C MET A 25 -20.97 -2.38 -12.55
N ASP A 26 -22.27 -2.14 -12.41
CA ASP A 26 -22.94 -1.08 -13.17
C ASP A 26 -22.31 0.27 -12.85
N ARG A 27 -21.95 1.00 -13.90
CA ARG A 27 -21.31 2.32 -13.79
C ARG A 27 -22.32 3.43 -13.58
N LEU A 28 -23.62 3.12 -13.43
CA LEU A 28 -24.71 4.08 -13.22
C LEU A 28 -24.65 5.26 -14.21
N ALA A 29 -24.04 5.03 -15.38
CA ALA A 29 -23.75 6.07 -16.37
C ALA A 29 -25.03 6.66 -16.98
N SER A 30 -26.14 5.93 -16.86
CA SER A 30 -27.49 6.36 -17.21
C SER A 30 -28.07 7.43 -16.26
N GLN A 31 -27.46 7.68 -15.09
CA GLN A 31 -27.97 8.62 -14.08
C GLN A 31 -27.26 9.99 -14.08
N ASN A 32 -26.43 10.32 -15.08
CA ASN A 32 -25.62 11.57 -15.13
C ASN A 32 -24.77 11.82 -13.87
N ILE A 33 -24.38 10.75 -13.16
CA ILE A 33 -23.52 10.83 -11.97
C ILE A 33 -22.05 10.89 -12.42
N ASN A 34 -21.21 11.58 -11.64
CA ASN A 34 -19.77 11.69 -11.90
C ASN A 34 -19.15 10.28 -12.06
N PRO A 35 -18.50 9.96 -13.20
CA PRO A 35 -17.88 8.65 -13.44
C PRO A 35 -16.87 8.21 -12.37
N LEU A 36 -16.29 9.18 -11.65
CA LEU A 36 -15.32 8.92 -10.58
C LEU A 36 -15.94 8.34 -9.31
N THR A 37 -17.27 8.38 -9.14
CA THR A 37 -17.97 7.79 -7.99
C THR A 37 -18.55 6.41 -8.27
N ALA A 38 -18.28 5.82 -9.44
CA ALA A 38 -18.75 4.49 -9.78
C ALA A 38 -18.24 3.43 -8.78
N PRO A 39 -19.11 2.55 -8.25
CA PRO A 39 -18.76 1.61 -7.17
C PRO A 39 -17.62 0.64 -7.54
N GLY A 40 -17.42 0.36 -8.84
CA GLY A 40 -16.34 -0.49 -9.33
C GLY A 40 -14.98 0.19 -9.46
N LEU A 41 -14.88 1.53 -9.43
CA LEU A 41 -13.64 2.22 -9.81
C LEU A 41 -12.47 1.95 -8.84
N LEU A 42 -12.71 2.19 -7.55
CA LEU A 42 -11.74 1.95 -6.47
C LEU A 42 -11.27 0.48 -6.43
N PRO A 43 -12.16 -0.52 -6.33
CA PRO A 43 -11.73 -1.92 -6.34
C PRO A 43 -11.02 -2.31 -7.65
N GLY A 44 -11.43 -1.76 -8.80
CA GLY A 44 -10.75 -1.97 -10.08
C GLY A 44 -9.31 -1.47 -10.09
N LEU A 45 -9.07 -0.26 -9.58
CA LEU A 45 -7.73 0.31 -9.49
C LEU A 45 -6.83 -0.50 -8.54
N LEU A 46 -7.37 -0.97 -7.42
CA LEU A 46 -6.66 -1.86 -6.50
C LEU A 46 -6.32 -3.20 -7.17
N GLY A 47 -7.28 -3.84 -7.85
CA GLY A 47 -7.03 -5.08 -8.59
C GLY A 47 -5.95 -4.93 -9.68
N LEU A 48 -5.94 -3.79 -10.38
CA LEU A 48 -4.89 -3.46 -11.34
C LEU A 48 -3.53 -3.30 -10.65
N GLY A 49 -3.45 -2.56 -9.54
CA GLY A 49 -2.23 -2.41 -8.75
C GLY A 49 -1.69 -3.77 -8.29
N MET A 50 -2.56 -4.67 -7.84
CA MET A 50 -2.20 -6.04 -7.46
C MET A 50 -1.63 -6.83 -8.63
N MET A 51 -2.24 -6.75 -9.82
CA MET A 51 -1.72 -7.39 -11.02
C MET A 51 -0.32 -6.87 -11.40
N VAL A 52 -0.10 -5.55 -11.33
CA VAL A 52 1.22 -4.96 -11.59
C VAL A 52 2.26 -5.47 -10.60
N MET A 53 1.96 -5.44 -9.30
CA MET A 53 2.89 -5.95 -8.28
C MET A 53 3.14 -7.45 -8.42
N ALA A 54 2.13 -8.23 -8.79
CA ALA A 54 2.25 -9.66 -9.05
C ALA A 54 3.18 -9.95 -10.25
N LEU A 55 3.07 -9.17 -11.33
CA LEU A 55 3.98 -9.26 -12.48
C LEU A 55 5.42 -8.95 -12.09
N VAL A 56 5.63 -7.94 -11.23
CA VAL A 56 6.95 -7.64 -10.66
C VAL A 56 7.49 -8.82 -9.86
N LEU A 57 6.67 -9.47 -9.03
CA LEU A 57 7.09 -10.67 -8.27
C LEU A 57 7.47 -11.85 -9.18
N ILE A 58 6.71 -12.08 -10.26
CA ILE A 58 6.98 -13.16 -11.23
C ILE A 58 8.31 -12.91 -11.97
N SER A 59 8.53 -11.66 -12.39
CA SER A 59 9.72 -11.21 -13.14
C SER A 59 10.93 -10.94 -12.25
N ARG A 60 10.77 -10.90 -10.91
CA ARG A 60 11.82 -10.56 -9.94
C ARG A 60 13.10 -11.37 -10.10
N ARG A 61 12.98 -12.65 -10.47
CA ARG A 61 14.14 -13.52 -10.73
C ARG A 61 14.93 -13.09 -11.96
N GLU A 62 14.24 -12.68 -13.02
CA GLU A 62 14.85 -12.24 -14.27
C GLU A 62 15.51 -10.88 -14.08
N ILE A 63 14.83 -9.97 -13.37
CA ILE A 63 15.36 -8.68 -12.95
C ILE A 63 16.62 -8.88 -12.07
N GLY A 64 16.57 -9.79 -11.10
CA GLY A 64 17.71 -10.09 -10.22
C GLY A 64 18.90 -10.71 -10.97
N ARG A 65 18.63 -11.59 -11.96
CA ARG A 65 19.69 -12.13 -12.84
C ARG A 65 20.29 -11.05 -13.74
N ALA A 66 19.47 -10.17 -14.32
CA ALA A 66 19.94 -9.06 -15.14
C ALA A 66 20.79 -8.08 -14.31
N ALA A 67 20.36 -7.75 -13.08
CA ALA A 67 21.10 -6.90 -12.15
C ALA A 67 22.44 -7.51 -11.73
N SER A 68 22.47 -8.81 -11.45
CA SER A 68 23.72 -9.52 -11.14
C SER A 68 24.68 -9.58 -12.34
N ALA A 69 24.16 -9.65 -13.57
CA ALA A 69 24.97 -9.66 -14.79
C ALA A 69 25.68 -8.31 -15.07
N ILE A 70 25.13 -7.20 -14.58
CA ILE A 70 25.74 -5.86 -14.61
C ILE A 70 26.50 -5.51 -13.32
N GLY A 71 26.85 -6.50 -12.51
CA GLY A 71 27.72 -6.31 -11.33
C GLY A 71 27.05 -5.69 -10.12
N VAL A 72 25.72 -5.56 -10.10
CA VAL A 72 24.99 -5.16 -8.89
C VAL A 72 24.98 -6.37 -7.96
N ALA A 73 25.80 -6.30 -6.90
CA ALA A 73 25.84 -7.34 -5.88
C ALA A 73 24.41 -7.54 -5.30
N PRO A 74 23.94 -8.80 -5.16
CA PRO A 74 22.68 -9.05 -4.49
C PRO A 74 22.77 -8.45 -3.09
N THR A 75 21.86 -7.53 -2.75
CA THR A 75 21.69 -7.13 -1.35
C THR A 75 21.40 -8.41 -0.57
N GLU A 76 22.22 -8.73 0.43
CA GLU A 76 22.02 -9.89 1.31
C GLU A 76 20.53 -9.98 1.66
N GLU A 77 19.95 -11.16 1.41
CA GLU A 77 18.55 -11.43 1.72
C GLU A 77 18.38 -11.26 3.23
N ALA A 78 17.94 -10.07 3.65
CA ALA A 78 17.56 -9.82 5.02
C ALA A 78 16.46 -10.82 5.35
N GLY A 79 16.81 -11.83 6.15
CA GLY A 79 15.92 -12.92 6.53
C GLY A 79 14.58 -12.35 7.00
N THR A 80 13.49 -13.02 6.61
CA THR A 80 12.13 -12.56 6.87
C THR A 80 11.94 -12.23 8.36
N ASN A 81 11.86 -10.94 8.69
CA ASN A 81 11.69 -10.50 10.06
C ASN A 81 10.21 -10.62 10.45
N TRP A 82 9.82 -11.80 10.94
CA TRP A 82 8.43 -12.12 11.31
C TRP A 82 7.83 -11.13 12.31
N LYS A 83 8.64 -10.55 13.21
CA LYS A 83 8.17 -9.54 14.17
C LYS A 83 7.72 -8.27 13.45
N ARG A 84 8.43 -7.82 12.41
CA ARG A 84 8.03 -6.65 11.61
C ARG A 84 6.78 -6.92 10.79
N LEU A 85 6.65 -8.13 10.24
CA LEU A 85 5.44 -8.54 9.55
C LEU A 85 4.23 -8.52 10.49
N LEU A 86 4.34 -9.14 11.67
CA LEU A 86 3.29 -9.14 12.69
C LEU A 86 2.96 -7.73 13.17
N ALA A 87 3.96 -6.87 13.38
CA ALA A 87 3.76 -5.48 13.77
C ALA A 87 2.98 -4.71 12.69
N SER A 88 3.37 -4.85 11.41
CA SER A 88 2.63 -4.25 10.28
C SER A 88 1.17 -4.68 10.28
N TRP A 89 0.93 -5.98 10.43
CA TRP A 89 -0.40 -6.56 10.43
C TRP A 89 -1.25 -6.06 11.59
N ALA A 90 -0.67 -6.04 12.81
CA ALA A 90 -1.32 -5.51 14.00
C ALA A 90 -1.66 -4.03 13.87
N LEU A 91 -0.76 -3.21 13.32
CA LEU A 91 -1.01 -1.80 13.06
C LEU A 91 -2.17 -1.60 12.07
N CYS A 92 -2.20 -2.37 10.99
CA CYS A 92 -3.29 -2.30 10.00
C CYS A 92 -4.64 -2.65 10.62
N ILE A 93 -4.70 -3.73 11.40
CA ILE A 93 -5.94 -4.17 12.07
C ILE A 93 -6.38 -3.14 13.12
N ALA A 94 -5.44 -2.61 13.92
CA ALA A 94 -5.75 -1.58 14.89
C ALA A 94 -6.29 -0.31 14.22
N PHE A 95 -5.66 0.14 13.14
CA PHE A 95 -6.14 1.31 12.41
C PHE A 95 -7.55 1.08 11.84
N ALA A 96 -7.73 0.00 11.06
CA ALA A 96 -8.97 -0.28 10.35
C ALA A 96 -10.13 -0.69 11.26
N GLY A 97 -9.89 -1.59 12.22
CA GLY A 97 -10.93 -2.18 13.06
C GLY A 97 -11.18 -1.46 14.37
N ILE A 98 -10.21 -0.67 14.86
CA ILE A 98 -10.29 -0.06 16.20
C ILE A 98 -10.39 1.46 16.09
N LEU A 99 -9.51 2.15 15.35
CA LEU A 99 -9.45 3.62 15.38
C LEU A 99 -10.48 4.30 14.47
N LEU A 100 -10.70 3.74 13.28
CA LEU A 100 -11.65 4.29 12.30
C LEU A 100 -13.09 4.34 12.89
N GLY A 101 -13.73 5.50 12.76
CA GLY A 101 -15.12 5.71 13.19
C GLY A 101 -15.32 6.08 14.67
N ARG A 102 -14.24 6.26 15.45
CA ARG A 102 -14.32 6.66 16.88
C ARG A 102 -14.43 8.16 17.15
N GLY A 103 -14.76 8.97 16.14
CA GLY A 103 -14.99 10.41 16.27
C GLY A 103 -13.74 11.29 16.17
N LEU A 104 -12.58 10.71 15.86
CA LEU A 104 -11.39 11.47 15.48
C LEU A 104 -11.41 11.76 13.97
N PRO A 105 -10.95 12.94 13.53
CA PRO A 105 -10.98 13.29 12.12
C PRO A 105 -10.02 12.40 11.31
N PHE A 106 -10.48 11.92 10.16
CA PHE A 106 -9.75 10.95 9.34
C PHE A 106 -8.32 11.39 8.99
N TRP A 107 -8.10 12.66 8.64
CA TRP A 107 -6.78 13.15 8.24
C TRP A 107 -5.73 12.98 9.35
N LEU A 108 -6.14 13.15 10.62
CA LEU A 108 -5.25 13.00 11.75
C LEU A 108 -4.94 11.52 12.01
N LEU A 109 -5.97 10.67 11.92
CA LEU A 109 -5.81 9.22 12.05
C LEU A 109 -4.90 8.65 10.96
N ALA A 110 -5.10 9.05 9.70
CA ALA A 110 -4.29 8.59 8.58
C ALA A 110 -2.84 9.06 8.69
N ALA A 111 -2.60 10.33 9.05
CA ALA A 111 -1.26 10.85 9.27
C ALA A 111 -0.57 10.12 10.44
N GLY A 112 -1.25 9.98 11.58
CA GLY A 112 -0.73 9.26 12.74
C GLY A 112 -0.41 7.80 12.43
N PHE A 113 -1.29 7.12 11.69
CA PHE A 113 -1.06 5.74 11.26
C PHE A 113 0.19 5.62 10.40
N VAL A 114 0.30 6.39 9.31
CA VAL A 114 1.47 6.33 8.40
C VAL A 114 2.75 6.68 9.15
N PHE A 115 2.71 7.70 10.01
CA PHE A 115 3.85 8.11 10.82
C PHE A 115 4.35 6.98 11.74
N VAL A 116 3.44 6.39 12.54
CA VAL A 116 3.79 5.29 13.44
C VAL A 116 4.24 4.05 12.65
N HIS A 117 3.60 3.76 11.52
CA HIS A 117 4.00 2.63 10.66
C HIS A 117 5.43 2.80 10.17
N ILE A 118 5.80 3.99 9.67
CA ILE A 118 7.18 4.27 9.22
C ILE A 118 8.16 4.08 10.38
N LEU A 119 7.89 4.68 11.55
CA LEU A 119 8.82 4.62 12.69
C LEU A 119 9.00 3.21 13.25
N VAL A 120 7.93 2.40 13.29
CA VAL A 120 7.95 1.03 13.82
C VAL A 120 8.62 0.06 12.84
N LEU A 121 8.39 0.23 11.53
CA LEU A 121 8.90 -0.71 10.52
C LEU A 121 10.27 -0.33 9.94
N GLU A 122 10.77 0.88 10.19
CA GLU A 122 12.12 1.27 9.75
C GLU A 122 13.19 0.32 10.30
N ASP A 123 14.08 -0.13 9.43
CA ASP A 123 15.08 -1.14 9.80
C ASP A 123 16.26 -0.52 10.55
N ARG A 124 16.34 -0.76 11.86
CA ARG A 124 17.36 -0.16 12.73
C ARG A 124 18.79 -0.37 12.25
N HIS A 125 19.09 -1.51 11.58
CA HIS A 125 20.44 -1.83 11.08
C HIS A 125 20.83 -1.00 9.86
N ARG A 126 19.88 -0.58 9.01
CA ARG A 126 20.16 0.31 7.86
C ARG A 126 20.37 1.76 8.26
N ILE A 127 20.18 2.08 9.54
CA ILE A 127 19.97 3.45 10.03
C ILE A 127 20.99 3.84 11.11
N GLU A 128 21.91 2.94 11.47
CA GLU A 128 23.04 3.27 12.35
C GLU A 128 23.78 4.50 11.80
N GLY A 129 23.69 5.63 12.53
CA GLY A 129 24.29 6.92 12.16
C GLY A 129 23.32 8.04 11.77
N ARG A 130 22.01 7.79 11.57
CA ARG A 130 21.02 8.87 11.34
C ARG A 130 20.43 9.38 12.65
N SER A 131 20.30 10.71 12.80
CA SER A 131 19.65 11.30 13.97
C SER A 131 18.16 10.97 14.01
N PHE A 132 17.66 10.61 15.19
CA PHE A 132 16.24 10.30 15.42
C PHE A 132 15.33 11.46 14.99
N LEU A 133 15.76 12.70 15.26
CA LEU A 133 15.00 13.90 14.93
C LEU A 133 14.78 14.03 13.42
N ARG A 134 15.82 13.81 12.61
CA ARG A 134 15.70 13.90 11.15
C ARG A 134 14.74 12.85 10.59
N ARG A 135 14.77 11.63 11.14
CA ARG A 135 13.86 10.54 10.75
C ARG A 135 12.42 10.88 11.07
N SER A 136 12.16 11.39 12.27
CA SER A 136 10.83 11.83 12.66
C SER A 136 10.32 12.96 11.77
N ILE A 137 11.17 13.89 11.34
CA ILE A 137 10.78 14.94 10.39
C ILE A 137 10.45 14.34 9.01
N GLU A 138 11.30 13.48 8.46
CA GLU A 138 11.06 12.82 7.17
C GLU A 138 9.76 11.98 7.21
N ALA A 139 9.56 11.20 8.27
CA ALA A 139 8.34 10.43 8.48
C ALA A 139 7.10 11.33 8.62
N ALA A 140 7.20 12.45 9.35
CA ALA A 140 6.10 13.40 9.51
C ALA A 140 5.73 14.06 8.17
N LEU A 141 6.72 14.41 7.34
CA LEU A 141 6.49 14.96 6.01
C LEU A 141 5.77 13.95 5.11
N ILE A 142 6.27 12.71 5.04
CA ILE A 142 5.63 11.64 4.25
C ILE A 142 4.22 11.36 4.74
N ALA A 143 4.02 11.24 6.06
CA ALA A 143 2.73 10.95 6.65
C ALA A 143 1.70 12.06 6.40
N THR A 144 2.11 13.32 6.56
CA THR A 144 1.24 14.48 6.33
C THR A 144 0.90 14.60 4.85
N ALA A 145 1.88 14.47 3.96
CA ALA A 145 1.65 14.52 2.51
C ALA A 145 0.73 13.38 2.05
N THR A 146 0.96 12.16 2.54
CA THR A 146 0.12 10.99 2.22
C THR A 146 -1.30 11.20 2.73
N SER A 147 -1.48 11.63 3.98
CA SER A 147 -2.79 11.89 4.56
C SER A 147 -3.54 12.99 3.79
N ALA A 148 -2.87 14.08 3.43
CA ALA A 148 -3.46 15.16 2.65
C ALA A 148 -3.90 14.67 1.26
N ALA A 149 -3.05 13.91 0.56
CA ALA A 149 -3.38 13.36 -0.75
C ALA A 149 -4.57 12.39 -0.69
N VAL A 150 -4.58 11.47 0.29
CA VAL A 150 -5.66 10.50 0.48
C VAL A 150 -6.97 11.22 0.84
N THR A 151 -6.93 12.18 1.77
CA THR A 151 -8.09 12.99 2.15
C THR A 151 -8.64 13.75 0.94
N TYR A 152 -7.76 14.34 0.13
CA TYR A 152 -8.14 15.06 -1.09
C TYR A 152 -8.81 14.14 -2.11
N LEU A 153 -8.22 12.96 -2.38
CA LEU A 153 -8.80 11.96 -3.29
C LEU A 153 -10.19 11.55 -2.83
N PHE A 154 -10.37 11.21 -1.55
CA PHE A 154 -11.65 10.76 -1.04
C PHE A 154 -12.72 11.85 -1.02
N GLN A 155 -12.40 13.04 -0.54
CA GLN A 155 -13.38 14.11 -0.41
C GLN A 155 -13.71 14.79 -1.74
N ASN A 156 -12.71 15.02 -2.61
CA ASN A 156 -12.87 15.85 -3.80
C ASN A 156 -13.04 15.04 -5.08
N LEU A 157 -12.38 13.88 -5.21
CA LEU A 157 -12.55 13.03 -6.40
C LEU A 157 -13.63 11.98 -6.20
N PHE A 158 -13.64 11.31 -5.06
CA PHE A 158 -14.63 10.27 -4.75
C PHE A 158 -15.89 10.79 -4.05
N LEU A 159 -15.91 12.06 -3.63
CA LEU A 159 -17.04 12.70 -2.95
C LEU A 159 -17.52 11.93 -1.70
N ILE A 160 -16.60 11.18 -1.07
CA ILE A 160 -16.85 10.39 0.14
C ILE A 160 -16.68 11.32 1.34
N ARG A 161 -17.73 11.40 2.18
CA ARG A 161 -17.65 12.12 3.45
C ARG A 161 -16.86 11.28 4.45
N LEU A 162 -15.67 11.77 4.79
CA LEU A 162 -14.83 11.19 5.82
C LEU A 162 -15.28 11.70 7.20
N PRO A 163 -15.26 10.84 8.24
CA PRO A 163 -15.56 11.23 9.62
C PRO A 163 -14.45 12.11 10.24
#